data_AF-A0A9D2H1K4-F1
#
_entry.id   AF-A0A9D2H1K4-F1
#
_cell.length_a   1.000
_cell.length_b   1.000
_cell.length_c   1.000
_cell.angle_alpha   90.00
_cell.angle_beta   90.00
_cell.angle_gamma   90.00
#
_symmetry.space_group_name_H-M   'P 1'
#
loop_
_entity.id
_entity.type
_entity.pdbx_description
1 polymer ?
#
loop_
_entity_poly.entity_id
_entity_poly.type
_entity_poly.pdbx_seq_one_letter_code
_entity_poly.pdbx_strand_id
1 'polypeptide(L)' 'EKMKSFRLVVWAMHGIYGAGKTLDETFGLIETVEKAAQIYMLTAHLPRVNTIKDEDMVKLVDLFGIDYRKDFLDL' A
#
# COMPACT_ATOMS: atom_id res chain seq x y z
N GLU A 1 2.01 -16.34 10.70
CA GLU A 1 0.61 -16.18 10.25
C GLU A 1 0.38 -15.05 9.25
N LYS A 2 0.49 -13.74 9.58
CA LYS A 2 0.14 -12.65 8.64
C LYS A 2 0.89 -12.69 7.28
N MET A 3 2.18 -13.04 7.29
CA MET A 3 3.00 -13.17 6.08
C MET A 3 2.54 -14.27 5.10
N LYS A 4 1.61 -15.16 5.51
CA LYS A 4 1.00 -16.16 4.60
C LYS A 4 0.05 -15.51 3.58
N SER A 5 -0.53 -14.36 3.92
CA SER A 5 -1.52 -13.66 3.10
C SER A 5 -1.07 -12.27 2.65
N PHE A 6 0.06 -11.78 3.18
CA PHE A 6 0.58 -10.45 2.90
C PHE A 6 2.09 -10.47 2.72
N ARG A 7 2.55 -9.65 1.78
CA ARG A 7 3.98 -9.42 1.53
C ARG A 7 4.56 -8.26 2.34
N LEU A 8 3.70 -7.50 3.00
CA LEU A 8 4.04 -6.39 3.89
C LEU A 8 3.25 -6.53 5.18
N VAL A 9 3.93 -6.45 6.31
CA VAL A 9 3.31 -6.54 7.64
C VAL A 9 3.87 -5.46 8.54
N VAL A 10 2.98 -4.67 9.15
CA VAL A 10 3.33 -3.68 10.16
C VAL A 10 3.48 -4.36 11.52
N TRP A 11 4.60 -4.07 12.18
CA TRP A 11 4.81 -4.32 13.60
C TRP A 11 4.67 -3.00 14.36
N ALA A 12 3.53 -2.85 15.02
CA ALA A 12 3.17 -1.63 15.74
C ALA A 12 4.29 -1.19 16.69
N MET A 13 4.57 0.12 16.68
CA MET A 13 5.62 0.77 17.47
C MET A 13 7.06 0.33 17.15
N HIS A 14 7.30 -0.32 16.01
CA HIS A 14 8.65 -0.74 15.63
C HIS A 14 8.96 -0.48 14.15
N GLY A 15 8.24 -1.12 13.23
CA GLY A 15 8.57 -1.02 11.81
C GLY A 15 7.74 -1.96 10.96
N ILE A 16 8.26 -2.34 9.79
CA ILE A 16 7.58 -3.22 8.84
C ILE A 16 8.47 -4.37 8.40
N TYR A 17 7.84 -5.49 8.04
CA TYR A 17 8.46 -6.61 7.34
C TYR A 17 7.99 -6.62 5.90
N GLY A 18 8.92 -6.77 4.95
CA GLY A 18 8.64 -6.92 3.52
C GLY A 18 9.19 -8.24 2.97
N ALA A 19 8.50 -8.85 2.01
CA ALA A 19 8.95 -10.05 1.31
C ALA A 19 8.71 -9.96 -0.20
N GLY A 20 9.72 -10.36 -0.99
CA GLY A 20 9.67 -10.45 -2.44
C GLY A 20 10.54 -11.56 -2.99
N LYS A 21 10.50 -11.78 -4.30
CA LYS A 21 11.25 -12.85 -4.98
C LYS A 21 12.73 -12.50 -5.14
N THR A 22 13.05 -11.20 -5.20
CA THR A 22 14.41 -10.68 -5.29
C THR A 22 14.65 -9.58 -4.27
N LEU A 23 15.91 -9.20 -4.06
CA LEU A 23 16.28 -8.08 -3.19
C LEU A 23 15.66 -6.76 -3.70
N ASP A 24 15.79 -6.47 -5.00
CA ASP A 24 15.25 -5.23 -5.59
C ASP A 24 13.74 -5.14 -5.46
N GLU A 25 13.01 -6.25 -5.69
CA GLU A 25 11.56 -6.28 -5.51
C GLU A 25 11.18 -6.06 -4.04
N THR A 26 11.93 -6.67 -3.12
CA THR A 26 11.66 -6.55 -1.68
C THR A 26 11.92 -5.14 -1.18
N PHE A 27 13.05 -4.55 -1.60
CA PHE A 27 13.42 -3.19 -1.22
C PHE A 27 12.48 -2.16 -1.84
N GLY A 28 12.19 -2.27 -3.15
CA GLY A 28 11.26 -1.38 -3.82
C GLY A 28 9.85 -1.45 -3.24
N LEU A 29 9.40 -2.64 -2.79
CA LEU A 29 8.13 -2.79 -2.08
C LEU A 29 8.11 -2.02 -0.75
N ILE A 30 9.18 -2.14 0.06
CA ILE A 30 9.33 -1.42 1.33
C ILE A 30 9.38 0.09 1.09
N GLU A 31 10.19 0.53 0.12
CA GLU A 31 10.34 1.95 -0.22
C GLU A 31 9.02 2.57 -0.69
N THR A 32 8.25 1.84 -1.51
CA THR A 32 6.94 2.30 -2.00
C THR A 32 5.98 2.60 -0.86
N VAL A 33 5.87 1.69 0.12
CA VAL A 33 4.94 1.91 1.24
C VAL A 33 5.44 2.90 2.27
N GLU A 34 6.75 2.96 2.49
CA GLU A 34 7.36 4.01 3.33
C GLU A 34 7.12 5.40 2.71
N LYS A 35 7.24 5.54 1.38
CA LYS A 35 6.96 6.80 0.70
C LYS A 35 5.50 7.21 0.82
N ALA A 36 4.57 6.27 0.67
CA ALA A 36 3.15 6.52 0.88
C ALA A 36 2.85 6.94 2.32
N ALA A 37 3.43 6.26 3.31
CA ALA A 37 3.29 6.62 4.72
C ALA A 37 3.88 8.00 5.03
N GLN A 38 5.02 8.35 4.46
CA GLN A 38 5.61 9.68 4.60
C GLN A 38 4.68 10.78 4.06
N ILE A 39 4.13 10.60 2.85
CA ILE A 39 3.19 11.56 2.27
C ILE A 39 1.95 11.71 3.17
N TYR A 40 1.43 10.61 3.69
CA TYR A 40 0.33 10.64 4.65
C TYR A 40 0.71 11.44 5.90
N MET A 41 1.85 11.17 6.54
CA MET A 41 2.29 11.89 7.75
C MET A 41 2.48 13.40 7.51
N LEU A 42 2.99 13.79 6.33
CA LEU A 42 3.15 15.19 5.95
C LEU A 42 1.81 15.91 5.73
N THR A 43 0.72 15.19 5.47
CA THR A 43 -0.57 15.77 5.07
C THR A 43 -1.70 15.50 6.05
N ALA A 44 -1.58 14.50 6.93
CA ALA A 44 -2.65 14.03 7.82
C ALA A 44 -3.16 15.08 8.81
N HIS A 45 -2.36 16.11 9.11
CA HIS A 45 -2.74 17.22 9.97
C HIS A 45 -3.45 18.37 9.23
N LEU A 46 -3.57 18.28 7.90
CA LEU A 46 -4.25 19.26 7.05
C LEU A 46 -5.65 18.76 6.65
N PRO A 47 -6.59 19.66 6.29
CA PRO A 47 -7.88 19.25 5.73
C PRO A 47 -7.70 18.39 4.47
N ARG A 48 -8.34 17.23 4.41
CA ARG A 48 -8.34 16.35 3.23
C ARG A 48 -9.28 16.94 2.17
N VAL A 49 -8.74 17.74 1.26
CA VAL A 49 -9.49 18.39 0.17
C VAL A 49 -9.85 17.41 -0.95
N ASN A 50 -8.97 16.46 -1.24
CA ASN A 50 -9.18 15.46 -2.28
C ASN A 50 -8.46 14.14 -1.93
N THR A 51 -8.86 13.05 -2.57
CA THR A 51 -8.21 11.75 -2.46
C THR A 51 -8.53 10.84 -3.64
N ILE A 52 -7.70 9.81 -3.84
CA ILE A 52 -7.99 8.76 -4.81
C ILE A 52 -9.16 7.94 -4.26
N LYS A 53 -10.25 7.86 -5.02
CA LYS A 53 -11.45 7.12 -4.61
C LYS A 53 -11.34 5.65 -5.00
N ASP A 54 -12.17 4.81 -4.40
CA ASP A 54 -12.15 3.37 -4.68
C ASP A 54 -12.52 3.06 -6.14
N GLU A 55 -13.42 3.84 -6.76
CA GLU A 55 -13.72 3.68 -8.19
C GLU A 55 -12.54 4.11 -9.08
N ASP A 56 -11.72 5.06 -8.62
CA ASP A 56 -10.49 5.45 -9.33
C ASP A 56 -9.41 4.38 -9.18
N MET A 57 -9.35 3.68 -8.04
CA MET A 57 -8.47 2.51 -7.86
C MET A 57 -8.86 1.38 -8.81
N VAL A 58 -10.16 1.12 -9.02
CA VAL A 58 -10.62 0.11 -10.00
C VAL A 58 -10.16 0.46 -11.42
N LYS A 59 -10.25 1.73 -11.83
CA LYS A 59 -9.76 2.15 -13.14
C LYS A 59 -8.25 1.91 -13.31
N LEU A 60 -7.47 2.09 -12.23
CA LEU A 60 -6.04 1.78 -12.26
C LEU A 60 -5.80 0.27 -12.40
N VAL A 61 -6.55 -0.55 -11.67
CA VAL A 61 -6.48 -2.02 -11.78
C VAL A 61 -6.75 -2.45 -13.23
N ASP A 62 -7.83 -1.93 -13.83
CA ASP A 62 -8.20 -2.24 -15.22
C ASP A 62 -7.10 -1.80 -16.20
N LEU A 63 -6.51 -0.61 -15.97
CA LEU A 63 -5.43 -0.07 -16.79
C LEU A 63 -4.16 -0.92 -16.72
N PHE A 64 -3.78 -1.38 -15.53
CA PHE A 64 -2.58 -2.20 -15.33
C PHE A 64 -2.82 -3.70 -15.57
N GLY A 65 -4.06 -4.13 -15.74
CA GLY A 65 -4.43 -5.53 -15.97
C GLY A 65 -4.04 -6.46 -14.83
N ILE A 66 -4.10 -5.96 -13.58
CA ILE A 66 -3.69 -6.71 -12.38
C ILE A 66 -4.90 -7.19 -11.57
N ASP A 67 -4.67 -8.18 -10.70
CA ASP A 67 -5.66 -8.58 -9.69
C ASP A 67 -5.41 -7.85 -8.36
N TYR A 68 -6.45 -7.69 -7.55
CA TYR A 68 -6.40 -6.95 -6.28
C TYR A 68 -7.29 -7.58 -5.21
N ARG A 69 -7.00 -7.21 -3.96
CA ARG A 69 -7.76 -7.61 -2.78
C ARG A 69 -9.05 -6.81 -2.69
N LYS A 70 -10.19 -7.43 -3.02
CA LYS A 70 -11.51 -6.77 -2.99
C LYS A 70 -11.95 -6.32 -1.60
N ASP A 71 -11.41 -6.94 -0.55
CA ASP A 71 -11.65 -6.57 0.85
C ASP A 71 -10.99 -5.23 1.27
N PHE A 72 -10.32 -4.53 0.34
CA PHE A 72 -9.63 -3.26 0.61
C PHE A 72 -10.34 -2.04 0.02
N LEU A 73 -11.38 -2.24 -0.81
CA LEU A 73 -12.16 -1.17 -1.41
C LEU A 73 -13.62 -1.28 -0.95
N ASP A 74 -14.23 -0.15 -0.59
CA ASP A 74 -15.63 -0.04 -0.20
C ASP A 74 -16.51 0.21 -1.45
N LEU A 75 -16.69 -0.85 -2.25
CA LEU A 75 -17.46 -0.85 -3.52
C LEU A 75 -18.83 -1.51 -3.40
#